data_AF-A0AAW0GCV7-F1
#
_entry.id   AF-A0AAW0GCV7-F1
#
_cell.length_a   1.000
_cell.length_b   1.000
_cell.length_c   1.000
_cell.angle_alpha   90.00
_cell.angle_beta   90.00
_cell.angle_gamma   90.00
#
_symmetry.space_group_name_H-M   'P 1'
#
loop_
_entity.id
_entity.type
_entity.pdbx_description
1 polymer ?
#
loop_
_entity_poly.entity_id
_entity_poly.type
_entity_poly.pdbx_seq_one_letter_code
_entity_poly.pdbx_strand_id
1 'polypeptide(L)'
;MMKAACRVASRFFLDRNIPAIRRTAERLIIPSEETMTELLAQRDCMGNVPFGAFGKVNAIFPAAQYTTKPLGHWQLGIPDGEGYCRITSPLRRYTDLFAHWQIKHALLAPGARPLFSEEYLDTFINEIRAKEHRLKRTMQSHGINWAIKYLQRWQQFPDSHKDMEDPLSNLECTVVTVPVEDITTRLYHARVTIPSLGLKGLLKGLEGSTSVQVGDTVPVKVAELQTGLTPRIAVVRR
;
A
#
# COMPACT_ATOMS: atom_id res chain seq x y z
N MET A 1 4.92 -8.21 -18.21
CA MET A 1 3.92 -9.16 -18.77
C MET A 1 2.57 -9.17 -18.03
N MET A 2 2.51 -9.26 -16.69
CA MET A 2 1.21 -9.38 -15.97
C MET A 2 0.22 -8.21 -16.17
N LYS A 3 0.68 -6.95 -16.19
CA LYS A 3 -0.19 -5.78 -16.39
C LYS A 3 -0.91 -5.83 -17.75
N ALA A 4 -0.17 -6.21 -18.80
CA ALA A 4 -0.71 -6.37 -20.14
C ALA A 4 -1.77 -7.48 -20.21
N ALA A 5 -1.51 -8.65 -19.61
CA ALA A 5 -2.49 -9.74 -19.56
C ALA A 5 -3.81 -9.32 -18.89
N CYS A 6 -3.72 -8.60 -17.77
CA CYS A 6 -4.90 -8.09 -17.06
C CYS A 6 -5.68 -7.01 -17.87
N ARG A 7 -4.97 -6.17 -18.62
CA ARG A 7 -5.57 -5.18 -19.54
C ARG A 7 -6.28 -5.89 -20.71
N VAL A 8 -5.62 -6.86 -21.33
CA VAL A 8 -6.18 -7.68 -22.41
C VAL A 8 -7.41 -8.45 -21.92
N ALA A 9 -7.38 -9.01 -20.72
CA ALA A 9 -8.53 -9.68 -20.13
C ALA A 9 -9.72 -8.73 -19.95
N SER A 10 -9.47 -7.49 -19.51
CA SER A 10 -10.54 -6.50 -19.37
C SER A 10 -11.21 -6.18 -20.72
N ARG A 11 -10.40 -6.05 -21.77
CA ARG A 11 -10.88 -5.85 -23.15
C ARG A 11 -11.60 -7.08 -23.70
N PHE A 12 -11.11 -8.29 -23.43
CA PHE A 12 -11.80 -9.53 -23.81
C PHE A 12 -13.24 -9.56 -23.29
N PHE A 13 -13.45 -9.14 -22.03
CA PHE A 13 -14.77 -9.03 -21.44
C PHE A 13 -15.61 -7.90 -22.07
N LEU A 14 -15.01 -6.75 -22.38
CA LEU A 14 -15.71 -5.64 -23.03
C LEU A 14 -16.19 -6.00 -24.43
N ASP A 15 -15.30 -6.55 -25.26
CA ASP A 15 -15.58 -6.89 -26.66
C ASP A 15 -16.72 -7.93 -26.79
N ARG A 16 -16.99 -8.69 -25.71
CA ARG A 16 -18.02 -9.73 -25.66
C ARG A 16 -19.24 -9.35 -24.82
N ASN A 17 -19.28 -8.11 -24.31
CA ASN A 17 -20.32 -7.65 -23.39
C ASN A 17 -20.51 -8.58 -22.18
N ILE A 18 -19.40 -9.04 -21.61
CA ILE A 18 -19.37 -9.93 -20.44
C ILE A 18 -19.05 -9.08 -19.19
N PRO A 19 -19.88 -9.15 -18.14
CA PRO A 19 -19.60 -8.47 -16.88
C PRO A 19 -18.38 -9.09 -16.20
N ALA A 20 -17.54 -8.24 -15.62
CA ALA A 20 -16.31 -8.67 -14.97
C ALA A 20 -15.90 -7.70 -13.85
N ILE A 21 -15.24 -8.23 -12.82
CA ILE A 21 -14.69 -7.41 -11.74
C ILE A 21 -13.39 -6.77 -12.24
N ARG A 22 -13.42 -5.45 -12.36
CA ARG A 22 -12.28 -4.61 -12.73
C ARG A 22 -11.76 -3.88 -11.51
N ARG A 23 -10.54 -3.36 -11.61
CA ARG A 23 -9.90 -2.55 -10.57
C ARG A 23 -9.59 -1.17 -11.14
N THR A 24 -10.07 -0.15 -10.47
CA THR A 24 -9.87 1.26 -10.83
C THR A 24 -9.04 1.96 -9.77
N ALA A 25 -8.29 2.98 -10.18
CA ALA A 25 -7.66 3.90 -9.27
C ALA A 25 -7.70 5.30 -9.88
N GLU A 26 -8.27 6.22 -9.14
CA GLU A 26 -8.36 7.62 -9.53
C GLU A 26 -6.97 8.28 -9.57
N ARG A 27 -6.94 9.46 -10.19
CA ARG A 27 -5.75 10.30 -10.24
C ARG A 27 -5.30 10.68 -8.83
N LEU A 28 -3.98 10.80 -8.66
CA LEU A 28 -3.39 11.37 -7.46
C LEU A 28 -3.96 12.77 -7.20
N ILE A 29 -4.38 13.03 -5.96
CA ILE A 29 -4.85 14.35 -5.55
C ILE A 29 -3.63 15.13 -5.05
N ILE A 30 -3.39 16.27 -5.67
CA ILE A 30 -2.28 17.19 -5.40
C ILE A 30 -2.78 18.64 -5.42
N PRO A 31 -2.06 19.59 -4.83
CA PRO A 31 -2.48 21.00 -4.80
C PRO A 31 -2.55 21.64 -6.20
N SER A 32 -1.56 21.42 -7.06
CA SER A 32 -1.50 22.02 -8.40
C SER A 32 -0.77 21.14 -9.42
N GLU A 33 -0.97 21.41 -10.71
CA GLU A 33 -0.25 20.75 -11.81
C GLU A 33 1.24 21.14 -11.87
N GLU A 34 1.57 22.35 -11.43
CA GLU A 34 2.96 22.81 -11.30
C GLU A 34 3.71 21.92 -10.29
N THR A 35 3.09 21.64 -9.14
CA THR A 35 3.64 20.71 -8.14
C THR A 35 3.81 19.30 -8.69
N MET A 36 2.91 18.81 -9.55
CA MET A 36 3.15 17.54 -10.25
C MET A 36 4.42 17.61 -11.07
N THR A 37 4.58 18.66 -11.86
CA THR A 37 5.74 18.83 -12.75
C THR A 37 7.04 18.85 -11.95
N GLU A 38 7.08 19.59 -10.84
CA GLU A 38 8.21 19.62 -9.91
C GLU A 38 8.52 18.25 -9.30
N LEU A 39 7.50 17.49 -8.89
CA LEU A 39 7.69 16.13 -8.38
C LEU A 39 8.23 15.19 -9.45
N LEU A 40 7.71 15.28 -10.68
CA LEU A 40 8.17 14.44 -11.78
C LEU A 40 9.58 14.81 -12.24
N ALA A 41 10.02 16.05 -12.03
CA ALA A 41 11.39 16.48 -12.29
C ALA A 41 12.41 15.84 -11.31
N GLN A 42 11.97 15.40 -10.13
CA GLN A 42 12.81 14.69 -9.14
C GLN A 42 13.00 13.20 -9.44
N ARG A 43 12.56 12.72 -10.62
CA ARG A 43 12.72 11.32 -11.01
C ARG A 43 14.20 10.97 -11.12
N ASP A 44 14.59 9.86 -10.51
CA ASP A 44 15.90 9.26 -10.73
C ASP A 44 16.03 8.66 -12.14
N CYS A 45 17.21 8.14 -12.47
CA CYS A 45 17.47 7.47 -13.75
C CYS A 45 16.55 6.26 -14.03
N MET A 46 15.91 5.72 -12.98
CA MET A 46 14.96 4.61 -13.05
C MET A 46 13.49 5.08 -13.08
N GLY A 47 13.24 6.39 -13.03
CA GLY A 47 11.91 7.00 -13.07
C GLY A 47 11.18 7.04 -11.71
N ASN A 48 11.87 6.80 -10.59
CA ASN A 48 11.28 6.85 -9.26
C ASN A 48 11.41 8.24 -8.63
N VAL A 49 10.38 8.65 -7.90
CA VAL A 49 10.40 9.87 -7.07
C VAL A 49 10.55 9.46 -5.61
N PRO A 50 11.44 10.11 -4.83
CA PRO A 50 11.60 9.81 -3.41
C PRO A 50 10.28 9.91 -2.64
N PHE A 51 9.97 8.92 -1.81
CA PHE A 51 8.68 8.85 -1.12
C PHE A 51 8.40 10.09 -0.24
N GLY A 52 9.44 10.64 0.40
CA GLY A 52 9.33 11.85 1.21
C GLY A 52 8.86 13.09 0.43
N ALA A 53 9.14 13.17 -0.88
CA ALA A 53 8.73 14.30 -1.72
C ALA A 53 7.19 14.39 -1.84
N PHE A 54 6.51 13.25 -1.95
CA PHE A 54 5.04 13.21 -1.95
C PHE A 54 4.43 13.67 -0.63
N GLY A 55 5.12 13.44 0.49
CA GLY A 55 4.70 13.93 1.80
C GLY A 55 4.75 15.46 1.89
N LYS A 56 5.83 16.07 1.37
CA LYS A 56 6.03 17.54 1.40
C LYS A 56 4.95 18.32 0.67
N VAL A 57 4.37 17.72 -0.37
CA VAL A 57 3.31 18.35 -1.19
C VAL A 57 1.90 17.94 -0.75
N ASN A 58 1.76 17.20 0.35
CA ASN A 58 0.49 16.63 0.83
C ASN A 58 -0.25 15.80 -0.25
N ALA A 59 0.47 15.03 -1.04
CA ALA A 59 -0.12 14.21 -2.09
C ALA A 59 -0.96 13.06 -1.48
N ILE A 60 -2.22 12.93 -1.93
CA ILE A 60 -3.12 11.87 -1.49
C ILE A 60 -3.26 10.86 -2.62
N PHE A 61 -2.96 9.59 -2.32
CA PHE A 61 -3.12 8.46 -3.23
C PHE A 61 -4.46 7.76 -2.95
N PRO A 62 -5.48 7.91 -3.82
CA PRO A 62 -6.73 7.19 -3.67
C PRO A 62 -6.48 5.67 -3.70
N ALA A 63 -7.12 4.95 -2.79
CA ALA A 63 -7.02 3.49 -2.77
C ALA A 63 -7.70 2.91 -4.01
N ALA A 64 -7.03 1.98 -4.69
CA ALA A 64 -7.63 1.28 -5.82
C ALA A 64 -8.87 0.48 -5.38
N GLN A 65 -9.96 0.62 -6.12
CA GLN A 65 -11.26 0.04 -5.83
C GLN A 65 -11.65 -1.03 -6.85
N TYR A 66 -12.59 -1.90 -6.50
CA TYR A 66 -13.25 -2.78 -7.45
C TYR A 66 -14.47 -2.11 -8.06
N THR A 67 -14.74 -2.39 -9.32
CA THR A 67 -15.90 -1.92 -10.08
C THR A 67 -16.22 -2.91 -11.19
N THR A 68 -17.48 -2.97 -11.61
CA THR A 68 -17.92 -3.67 -12.84
C THR A 68 -17.68 -2.82 -14.09
N LYS A 69 -17.60 -1.50 -13.94
CA LYS A 69 -17.42 -0.54 -15.04
C LYS A 69 -15.98 -0.54 -15.58
N PRO A 70 -15.77 -0.27 -16.89
CA PRO A 70 -14.43 -0.17 -17.49
C PRO A 70 -13.73 1.16 -17.17
N LEU A 71 -13.59 1.46 -15.89
CA LEU A 71 -12.87 2.66 -15.44
C LEU A 71 -11.35 2.45 -15.51
N GLY A 72 -10.64 3.54 -15.75
CA GLY A 72 -9.20 3.59 -15.84
C GLY A 72 -8.51 3.28 -14.51
N HIS A 73 -7.20 3.09 -14.59
CA HIS A 73 -6.35 2.89 -13.43
C HIS A 73 -5.10 3.77 -13.58
N TRP A 74 -5.15 4.97 -12.99
CA TRP A 74 -4.16 6.03 -13.21
C TRP A 74 -2.73 5.56 -12.90
N GLN A 75 -2.52 4.92 -11.75
CA GLN A 75 -1.20 4.40 -11.35
C GLN A 75 -0.63 3.32 -12.28
N LEU A 76 -1.47 2.70 -13.11
CA LEU A 76 -1.05 1.68 -14.09
C LEU A 76 -1.00 2.25 -15.51
N GLY A 77 -1.36 3.52 -15.72
CA GLY A 77 -1.43 4.14 -17.05
C GLY A 77 -2.52 3.53 -17.93
N ILE A 78 -3.61 3.05 -17.34
CA ILE A 78 -4.73 2.45 -18.08
C ILE A 78 -5.83 3.49 -18.24
N PRO A 79 -6.23 3.84 -19.47
CA PRO A 79 -7.24 4.86 -19.72
C PRO A 79 -8.65 4.37 -19.37
N ASP A 80 -9.56 5.33 -19.18
CA ASP A 80 -10.99 5.04 -19.09
C ASP A 80 -11.49 4.38 -20.39
N GLY A 81 -12.47 3.48 -20.25
CA GLY A 81 -13.04 2.71 -21.34
C GLY A 81 -12.38 1.36 -21.59
N GLU A 82 -11.15 1.13 -21.10
CA GLU A 82 -10.48 -0.18 -21.24
C GLU A 82 -10.60 -1.06 -20.00
N GLY A 83 -10.46 -0.47 -18.82
CA GLY A 83 -10.47 -1.19 -17.55
C GLY A 83 -9.23 -2.08 -17.29
N TYR A 84 -9.17 -2.60 -16.07
CA TYR A 84 -8.12 -3.51 -15.63
C TYR A 84 -8.69 -4.68 -14.83
N CYS A 85 -8.69 -5.89 -15.39
CA CYS A 85 -9.22 -7.08 -14.74
C CYS A 85 -8.08 -8.01 -14.32
N ARG A 86 -7.98 -8.34 -13.02
CA ARG A 86 -6.91 -9.21 -12.55
C ARG A 86 -7.23 -10.67 -12.85
N ILE A 87 -6.33 -11.33 -13.57
CA ILE A 87 -6.47 -12.76 -13.94
C ILE A 87 -5.20 -13.58 -13.71
N THR A 88 -4.14 -12.97 -13.18
CA THR A 88 -2.79 -13.57 -13.16
C THR A 88 -2.48 -14.38 -11.90
N SER A 89 -3.44 -14.55 -10.99
CA SER A 89 -3.21 -15.27 -9.73
C SER A 89 -4.48 -15.97 -9.20
N PRO A 90 -5.16 -16.82 -10.00
CA PRO A 90 -6.43 -17.47 -9.61
C PRO A 90 -6.31 -18.37 -8.37
N LEU A 91 -5.14 -18.96 -8.11
CA LEU A 91 -4.94 -19.85 -6.96
C LEU A 91 -4.90 -19.12 -5.60
N ARG A 92 -4.64 -17.81 -5.60
CA ARG A 92 -4.48 -17.01 -4.36
C ARG A 92 -5.39 -15.78 -4.30
N ARG A 93 -6.05 -15.42 -5.41
CA ARG A 93 -7.00 -14.31 -5.48
C ARG A 93 -8.32 -14.84 -6.00
N TYR A 94 -9.32 -14.81 -5.15
CA TYR A 94 -10.65 -15.30 -5.49
C TYR A 94 -11.29 -14.49 -6.63
N THR A 95 -11.03 -13.18 -6.70
CA THR A 95 -11.45 -12.33 -7.84
C THR A 95 -10.88 -12.79 -9.18
N ASP A 96 -9.62 -13.24 -9.22
CA ASP A 96 -9.01 -13.78 -10.42
C ASP A 96 -9.65 -15.12 -10.83
N LEU A 97 -9.99 -15.96 -9.85
CA LEU A 97 -10.68 -17.24 -10.10
C LEU A 97 -12.05 -17.03 -10.73
N PHE A 98 -12.82 -16.04 -10.26
CA PHE A 98 -14.09 -15.63 -10.86
C PHE A 98 -13.93 -15.24 -12.34
N ALA A 99 -12.92 -14.42 -12.64
CA ALA A 99 -12.64 -14.03 -14.00
C ALA A 99 -12.25 -15.25 -14.88
N HIS A 100 -11.51 -16.21 -14.33
CA HIS A 100 -11.17 -17.46 -15.04
C HIS A 100 -12.41 -18.30 -15.37
N TRP A 101 -13.35 -18.44 -14.43
CA TRP A 101 -14.60 -19.14 -14.69
C TRP A 101 -15.45 -18.45 -15.75
N GLN A 102 -15.54 -17.13 -15.72
CA GLN A 102 -16.21 -16.34 -16.76
C GLN A 102 -15.57 -16.51 -18.13
N ILE A 103 -14.24 -16.47 -18.22
CA ILE A 103 -13.50 -16.70 -19.47
C ILE A 103 -13.78 -18.11 -19.99
N LYS A 104 -13.66 -19.12 -19.13
CA LYS A 104 -13.91 -20.52 -19.51
C LYS A 104 -15.33 -20.70 -20.03
N HIS A 105 -16.33 -20.17 -19.34
CA HIS A 105 -17.73 -20.23 -19.75
C HIS A 105 -17.94 -19.57 -21.12
N ALA A 106 -17.40 -18.37 -21.32
CA ALA A 106 -17.51 -17.63 -22.58
C ALA A 106 -16.86 -18.35 -23.77
N LEU A 107 -15.78 -19.11 -23.53
CA LEU A 107 -15.09 -19.89 -24.57
C LEU A 107 -15.82 -21.19 -24.90
N LEU A 108 -16.41 -21.87 -23.89
CA LEU A 108 -17.09 -23.15 -24.07
C LEU A 108 -18.54 -23.00 -24.56
N ALA A 109 -19.20 -21.90 -24.23
CA ALA A 109 -20.57 -21.62 -24.63
C ALA A 109 -20.71 -20.21 -25.26
N PRO A 110 -20.17 -19.97 -26.47
CA PRO A 110 -20.28 -18.69 -27.15
C PRO A 110 -21.75 -18.27 -27.34
N GLY A 111 -22.08 -17.03 -26.98
CA GLY A 111 -23.45 -16.49 -27.08
C GLY A 111 -24.40 -16.90 -25.95
N ALA A 112 -23.99 -17.80 -25.05
CA ALA A 112 -24.75 -18.06 -23.83
C ALA A 112 -24.71 -16.86 -22.89
N ARG A 113 -25.70 -16.79 -21.98
CA ARG A 113 -25.70 -15.77 -20.92
C ARG A 113 -24.43 -15.88 -20.07
N PRO A 114 -23.86 -14.76 -19.58
CA PRO A 114 -22.74 -14.79 -18.66
C PRO A 114 -23.02 -15.68 -17.44
N LEU A 115 -21.98 -16.36 -16.94
CA LEU A 115 -22.07 -17.24 -15.77
C LEU A 115 -22.51 -16.47 -14.52
N PHE A 116 -22.09 -15.21 -14.41
CA PHE A 116 -22.44 -14.27 -13.36
C PHE A 116 -22.99 -12.99 -13.99
N SER A 117 -24.11 -12.49 -13.47
CA SER A 117 -24.67 -11.21 -13.91
C SER A 117 -23.91 -10.03 -13.31
N GLU A 118 -24.10 -8.84 -13.87
CA GLU A 118 -23.52 -7.61 -13.31
C GLU A 118 -24.02 -7.34 -11.89
N GLU A 119 -25.32 -7.57 -11.60
CA GLU A 119 -25.88 -7.36 -10.26
C GLU A 119 -25.26 -8.31 -9.22
N TYR A 120 -24.99 -9.55 -9.62
CA TYR A 120 -24.29 -10.52 -8.77
C TYR A 120 -22.86 -10.04 -8.47
N LEU A 121 -22.12 -9.60 -9.48
CA LEU A 121 -20.75 -9.12 -9.31
C LEU A 121 -20.67 -7.87 -8.43
N ASP A 122 -21.62 -6.94 -8.56
CA ASP A 122 -21.68 -5.73 -7.71
C ASP A 122 -21.92 -6.08 -6.24
N THR A 123 -22.83 -7.02 -5.98
CA THR A 123 -23.07 -7.53 -4.61
C THR A 123 -21.80 -8.18 -4.05
N PHE A 124 -21.14 -9.01 -4.87
CA PHE A 124 -19.92 -9.71 -4.49
C PHE A 124 -18.73 -8.77 -4.23
N ILE A 125 -18.62 -7.66 -4.98
CA ILE A 125 -17.60 -6.63 -4.76
C ILE A 125 -17.67 -6.05 -3.34
N ASN A 126 -18.88 -5.83 -2.82
CA ASN A 126 -19.05 -5.29 -1.47
C ASN A 126 -18.57 -6.26 -0.39
N GLU A 127 -18.86 -7.55 -0.55
CA GLU A 127 -18.38 -8.58 0.37
C GLU A 127 -16.85 -8.71 0.36
N ILE A 128 -16.26 -8.76 -0.84
CA ILE A 128 -14.82 -9.00 -0.96
C ILE A 128 -14.01 -7.82 -0.44
N ARG A 129 -14.54 -6.59 -0.59
CA ARG A 129 -13.92 -5.37 -0.04
C ARG A 129 -13.73 -5.47 1.47
N ALA A 130 -14.76 -5.89 2.21
CA ALA A 130 -14.69 -6.04 3.66
C ALA A 130 -13.72 -7.17 4.07
N LYS A 131 -13.81 -8.33 3.40
CA LYS A 131 -12.97 -9.51 3.67
C LYS A 131 -11.48 -9.21 3.40
N GLU A 132 -11.15 -8.64 2.25
CA GLU A 132 -9.77 -8.29 1.88
C GLU A 132 -9.19 -7.22 2.80
N HIS A 133 -9.98 -6.22 3.20
CA HIS A 133 -9.51 -5.19 4.12
C HIS A 133 -9.14 -5.77 5.50
N ARG A 134 -9.97 -6.66 6.05
CA ARG A 134 -9.66 -7.36 7.32
C ARG A 134 -8.41 -8.22 7.19
N LEU A 135 -8.33 -9.05 6.13
CA LEU A 135 -7.18 -9.92 5.89
C LEU A 135 -5.88 -9.11 5.76
N LYS A 136 -5.89 -8.00 5.00
CA LYS A 136 -4.73 -7.13 4.83
C LYS A 136 -4.24 -6.57 6.16
N ARG A 137 -5.13 -6.10 7.04
CA ARG A 137 -4.76 -5.59 8.37
C ARG A 137 -4.13 -6.68 9.23
N THR A 138 -4.72 -7.87 9.26
CA THR A 138 -4.18 -9.01 10.02
C THR A 138 -2.80 -9.43 9.51
N MET A 139 -2.62 -9.53 8.18
CA MET A 139 -1.32 -9.87 7.58
C MET A 139 -0.24 -8.82 7.91
N GLN A 140 -0.58 -7.53 7.83
CA GLN A 140 0.34 -6.45 8.18
C GLN A 140 0.74 -6.49 9.65
N SER A 141 -0.23 -6.62 10.56
CA SER A 141 0.05 -6.75 12.00
C SER A 141 0.92 -7.97 12.28
N HIS A 142 0.62 -9.12 11.67
CA HIS A 142 1.41 -10.33 11.83
C HIS A 142 2.87 -10.16 11.38
N GLY A 143 3.09 -9.56 10.20
CA GLY A 143 4.43 -9.28 9.70
C GLY A 143 5.23 -8.34 10.61
N ILE A 144 4.61 -7.26 11.08
CA ILE A 144 5.23 -6.31 12.02
C ILE A 144 5.56 -7.02 13.34
N ASN A 145 4.66 -7.84 13.87
CA ASN A 145 4.89 -8.57 15.11
C ASN A 145 6.12 -9.49 15.03
N TRP A 146 6.31 -10.20 13.91
CA TRP A 146 7.49 -11.03 13.72
C TRP A 146 8.77 -10.22 13.54
N ALA A 147 8.71 -9.10 12.81
CA ALA A 147 9.84 -8.19 12.69
C ALA A 147 10.26 -7.64 14.06
N ILE A 148 9.30 -7.22 14.91
CA ILE A 148 9.60 -6.75 16.26
C ILE A 148 10.15 -7.87 17.14
N LYS A 149 9.60 -9.10 17.05
CA LYS A 149 10.17 -10.25 17.77
C LYS A 149 11.61 -10.54 17.38
N TYR A 150 11.94 -10.39 16.10
CA TYR A 150 13.32 -10.49 15.62
C TYR A 150 14.20 -9.41 16.28
N LEU A 151 13.78 -8.15 16.26
CA LEU A 151 14.54 -7.05 16.89
C LEU A 151 14.69 -7.21 18.41
N GLN A 152 13.66 -7.71 19.10
CA GLN A 152 13.74 -8.01 20.54
C GLN A 152 14.77 -9.10 20.83
N ARG A 153 14.78 -10.18 20.03
CA ARG A 153 15.78 -11.25 20.15
C ARG A 153 17.19 -10.75 19.85
N TRP A 154 17.32 -9.89 18.84
CA TRP A 154 18.59 -9.25 18.50
C TRP A 154 19.17 -8.47 19.69
N GLN A 155 18.34 -7.69 20.38
CA GLN A 155 18.76 -6.95 21.58
C GLN A 155 19.05 -7.85 22.78
N GLN A 156 18.33 -8.97 22.93
CA GLN A 156 18.50 -9.89 24.05
C GLN A 156 19.75 -10.76 23.95
N PHE A 157 20.17 -11.10 22.73
CA PHE A 157 21.29 -12.01 22.47
C PHE A 157 22.32 -11.35 21.54
N PRO A 158 23.08 -10.34 22.02
CA PRO A 158 24.08 -9.67 21.19
C PRO A 158 25.21 -10.61 20.74
N ASP A 159 25.53 -11.63 21.55
CA ASP A 159 26.61 -12.56 21.23
C ASP A 159 26.29 -13.50 20.06
N SER A 160 25.02 -13.75 19.73
CA SER A 160 24.64 -14.68 18.66
C SER A 160 24.81 -14.12 17.25
N HIS A 161 25.15 -12.83 17.11
CA HIS A 161 25.13 -12.12 15.83
C HIS A 161 26.36 -11.23 15.60
N LYS A 162 27.51 -11.53 16.23
CA LYS A 162 28.74 -10.72 16.12
C LYS A 162 29.25 -10.54 14.69
N ASP A 163 29.03 -11.53 13.84
CA ASP A 163 29.48 -11.53 12.45
C ASP A 163 28.51 -10.79 11.50
N MET A 164 27.40 -10.28 12.02
CA MET A 164 26.36 -9.61 11.23
C MET A 164 26.34 -8.10 11.50
N GLU A 165 25.99 -7.33 10.48
CA GLU A 165 25.74 -5.88 10.62
C GLU A 165 24.53 -5.62 11.54
N ASP A 166 24.68 -4.69 12.47
CA ASP A 166 23.61 -4.35 13.41
C ASP A 166 22.47 -3.61 12.70
N PRO A 167 21.26 -4.20 12.57
CA PRO A 167 20.11 -3.56 11.96
C PRO A 167 19.61 -2.35 12.75
N LEU A 168 20.04 -2.19 14.01
CA LEU A 168 19.70 -1.03 14.85
C LEU A 168 20.74 0.08 14.80
N SER A 169 21.84 -0.13 14.07
CA SER A 169 22.85 0.89 13.86
C SER A 169 22.37 1.94 12.86
N ASN A 170 22.70 3.20 13.12
CA ASN A 170 22.48 4.33 12.20
C ASN A 170 21.07 4.41 11.61
N LEU A 171 20.05 4.17 12.44
CA LEU A 171 18.67 4.27 12.00
C LEU A 171 18.30 5.71 11.63
N GLU A 172 17.70 5.85 10.47
CA GLU A 172 17.04 7.08 10.03
C GLU A 172 15.56 6.81 9.81
N CYS A 173 14.74 7.81 10.10
CA CYS A 173 13.32 7.75 9.83
C CYS A 173 12.87 8.93 8.98
N THR A 174 11.89 8.70 8.12
CA THR A 174 11.20 9.76 7.37
C THR A 174 9.87 10.04 8.02
N VAL A 175 9.60 11.31 8.34
CA VAL A 175 8.36 11.75 8.96
C VAL A 175 7.21 11.71 7.95
N VAL A 176 6.10 11.05 8.32
CA VAL A 176 4.95 10.79 7.43
C VAL A 176 3.74 11.65 7.79
N THR A 177 3.58 12.02 9.06
CA THR A 177 2.46 12.82 9.54
C THR A 177 2.95 14.04 10.29
N VAL A 178 2.15 15.11 10.28
CA VAL A 178 2.36 16.27 11.16
C VAL A 178 2.41 15.79 12.62
N PRO A 179 3.31 16.33 13.47
CA PRO A 179 3.35 15.98 14.87
C PRO A 179 2.04 16.32 15.60
N VAL A 180 1.56 15.40 16.42
CA VAL A 180 0.34 15.52 17.23
C VAL A 180 0.72 15.51 18.71
N GLU A 181 0.12 16.42 19.49
CA GLU A 181 0.32 16.47 20.94
C GLU A 181 -0.33 15.26 21.62
N ASP A 182 0.43 14.59 22.47
CA ASP A 182 -0.10 13.64 23.43
C ASP A 182 -0.54 14.38 24.70
N ILE A 183 -1.84 14.33 24.99
CA ILE A 183 -2.48 15.06 26.10
C ILE A 183 -1.86 14.68 27.45
N THR A 184 -1.43 13.43 27.61
CA THR A 184 -0.90 12.93 28.89
C THR A 184 0.53 13.37 29.12
N THR A 185 1.39 13.28 28.10
CA THR A 185 2.81 13.60 28.24
C THR A 185 3.13 15.06 27.93
N ARG A 186 2.21 15.79 27.29
CA ARG A 186 2.43 17.13 26.71
C ARG A 186 3.55 17.18 25.69
N LEU A 187 3.97 16.01 25.20
CA LEU A 187 4.97 15.86 24.16
C LEU A 187 4.29 15.53 22.84
N TYR A 188 4.93 15.92 21.75
CA TYR A 188 4.45 15.63 20.41
C TYR A 188 5.00 14.28 19.94
N HIS A 189 4.22 13.63 19.08
CA HIS A 189 4.64 12.43 18.37
C HIS A 189 4.23 12.48 16.91
N ALA A 190 5.01 11.83 16.05
CA ALA A 190 4.72 11.74 14.62
C ALA A 190 4.85 10.30 14.13
N ARG A 191 4.04 9.91 13.13
CA ARG A 191 4.24 8.62 12.45
C ARG A 191 5.42 8.74 11.50
N VAL A 192 6.27 7.72 11.52
CA VAL A 192 7.48 7.68 10.71
C VAL A 192 7.60 6.36 9.97
N THR A 193 8.35 6.36 8.87
CA THR A 193 8.83 5.13 8.21
C THR A 193 10.32 5.01 8.50
N ILE A 194 10.78 3.81 8.82
CA ILE A 194 12.19 3.48 9.05
C ILE A 194 12.63 2.62 7.86
N PRO A 195 13.22 3.20 6.81
CA PRO A 195 13.45 2.50 5.55
C PRO A 195 14.35 1.27 5.68
N SER A 196 15.40 1.35 6.50
CA SER A 196 16.35 0.24 6.75
C SER A 196 15.67 -1.00 7.34
N LEU A 197 14.62 -0.81 8.15
CA LEU A 197 13.84 -1.90 8.74
C LEU A 197 12.61 -2.30 7.89
N GLY A 198 12.24 -1.48 6.91
CA GLY A 198 10.95 -1.62 6.20
C GLY A 198 9.73 -1.49 7.11
N LEU A 199 9.89 -0.86 8.28
CA LEU A 199 8.84 -0.74 9.30
C LEU A 199 8.28 0.69 9.40
N LYS A 200 7.04 0.79 9.85
CA LYS A 200 6.44 2.05 10.29
C LYS A 200 6.48 2.12 11.80
N GLY A 201 6.74 3.31 12.34
CA GLY A 201 6.90 3.55 13.77
C GLY A 201 6.31 4.86 14.23
N LEU A 202 6.53 5.14 15.51
CA LEU A 202 6.17 6.38 16.16
C LEU A 202 7.43 7.09 16.65
N LEU A 203 7.70 8.30 16.15
CA LEU A 203 8.71 9.19 16.71
C LEU A 203 8.11 9.89 17.93
N LYS A 204 8.66 9.65 19.12
CA LYS A 204 8.23 10.22 20.40
C LYS A 204 9.21 11.30 20.88
N GLY A 205 8.76 12.12 21.83
CA GLY A 205 9.61 13.07 22.55
C GLY A 205 9.88 14.36 21.78
N LEU A 206 8.95 14.77 20.92
CA LEU A 206 9.06 16.03 20.20
C LEU A 206 8.57 17.18 21.08
N GLU A 207 9.33 18.27 21.15
CA GLU A 207 9.03 19.42 22.03
C GLU A 207 7.97 20.39 21.43
N GLY A 208 7.63 20.23 20.16
CA GLY A 208 6.66 21.09 19.50
C GLY A 208 6.17 20.55 18.16
N SER A 209 5.08 21.13 17.68
CA SER A 209 4.45 20.78 16.40
C SER A 209 5.32 21.09 15.18
N THR A 210 6.26 22.02 15.30
CA THR A 210 7.18 22.47 14.25
C THR A 210 8.57 21.84 14.35
N SER A 211 8.80 20.97 15.35
CA SER A 211 10.12 20.35 15.57
C SER A 211 10.58 19.48 14.40
N VAL A 212 9.63 18.92 13.65
CA VAL A 212 9.85 18.15 12.43
C VAL A 212 8.70 18.38 11.46
N GLN A 213 8.98 18.34 10.16
CA GLN A 213 7.99 18.46 9.10
C GLN A 213 7.82 17.14 8.34
N VAL A 214 6.69 16.99 7.66
CA VAL A 214 6.44 15.82 6.81
C VAL A 214 7.48 15.76 5.69
N GLY A 215 8.11 14.60 5.53
CA GLY A 215 9.18 14.36 4.56
C GLY A 215 10.58 14.63 5.09
N ASP A 216 10.75 15.12 6.32
CA ASP A 216 12.06 15.26 6.95
C ASP A 216 12.66 13.90 7.28
N THR A 217 13.98 13.80 7.14
CA THR A 217 14.76 12.63 7.55
C THR A 217 15.47 12.94 8.86
N VAL A 218 15.26 12.09 9.87
CA VAL A 218 15.75 12.32 11.23
C VAL A 218 16.53 11.08 11.70
N PRO A 219 17.76 11.25 12.22
CA PRO A 219 18.50 10.16 12.85
C PRO A 219 17.82 9.78 14.17
N VAL A 220 17.58 8.50 14.37
CA VAL A 220 16.81 7.97 15.48
C VAL A 220 17.47 6.76 16.13
N LYS A 221 17.01 6.45 17.33
CA LYS A 221 17.28 5.17 18.03
C LYS A 221 15.96 4.54 18.48
N VAL A 222 15.95 3.21 18.57
CA VAL A 222 14.79 2.47 19.09
C VAL A 222 14.62 2.76 20.58
N ALA A 223 13.41 3.16 20.97
CA ALA A 223 13.05 3.40 22.36
C ALA A 223 12.16 2.30 22.94
N GLU A 224 11.21 1.80 22.16
CA GLU A 224 10.23 0.80 22.62
C GLU A 224 9.91 -0.19 21.49
N LEU A 225 9.89 -1.48 21.84
CA LEU A 225 9.48 -2.58 20.98
C LEU A 225 8.32 -3.31 21.64
N GLN A 226 7.11 -3.13 21.12
CA GLN A 226 5.92 -3.81 21.64
C GLN A 226 5.43 -4.88 20.66
N THR A 227 5.28 -6.10 21.16
CA THR A 227 4.64 -7.22 20.46
C THR A 227 3.19 -7.41 20.90
N GLY A 228 2.42 -8.21 20.17
CA GLY A 228 1.06 -8.60 20.54
C GLY A 228 0.04 -8.31 19.44
N LEU A 229 -1.19 -7.98 19.83
CA LEU A 229 -2.28 -7.71 18.87
C LEU A 229 -2.06 -6.40 18.10
N THR A 230 -1.44 -5.41 18.74
CA THR A 230 -1.10 -4.09 18.18
C THR A 230 0.42 -3.89 18.27
N PRO A 231 1.19 -4.59 17.44
CA PRO A 231 2.64 -4.49 17.46
C PRO A 231 3.07 -3.08 17.00
N ARG A 232 3.98 -2.46 17.75
CA ARG A 232 4.47 -1.10 17.47
C ARG A 232 5.95 -0.95 17.81
N ILE A 233 6.63 -0.16 16.99
CA ILE A 233 7.99 0.33 17.26
C ILE A 233 7.92 1.83 17.54
N ALA A 234 8.50 2.25 18.66
CA ALA A 234 8.70 3.66 18.96
C ALA A 234 10.18 3.99 18.89
N VAL A 235 10.48 5.15 18.31
CA VAL A 235 11.82 5.69 18.15
C VAL A 235 11.88 7.08 18.76
N VAL A 236 13.08 7.50 19.14
CA VAL A 236 13.37 8.86 19.61
C VAL A 236 14.54 9.42 18.81
N ARG A 237 14.60 10.75 18.71
CA ARG A 237 15.73 11.42 18.06
C ARG A 237 17.03 11.04 18.77
N ARG A 238 18.07 10.77 17.98
CA ARG A 238 19.41 10.49 18.49
C ARG A 238 20.06 11.75 19.05
#